data_AF-A0A660R5B5-F1
#
_entry.id   AF-A0A660R5B5-F1
#
_cell.length_a   1.000
_cell.length_b   1.000
_cell.length_c   1.000
_cell.angle_alpha   90.00
_cell.angle_beta   90.00
_cell.angle_gamma   90.00
#
_symmetry.space_group_name_H-M   'P 1'
#
loop_
_entity.id
_entity.type
_entity.pdbx_description
1 polymer ?
#
loop_
_entity_poly.entity_id
_entity_poly.type
_entity_poly.pdbx_seq_one_letter_code
_entity_poly.pdbx_strand_id
1 'polypeptide(L)'
;MELRVCMNDWYYNMGLVGFIRVLDKYNIPYKKEERCITFDSSALENMPEYYFSSLYEEYYEPLHKRRIDSINKLLKTIEDVISLKKDLGELKKVFGEAKPLDLIKKMDEQYKRKTEYKHLSEELSKIKKNISKINKIKKIDENSTLKLRSIITSIERLKDLFDSDYIKERFFYTNVLRVILSNNFFGQVAFLNRRLFANRSLKEFKERYKKDYIEPVLDERNLIPDEKSLKCSVCGMYKAGENLNLSEEHLLPVGVSKVLINQYWSKNFYPMCALCKMVLFFAPLGVLYYSEHV
;
A
#
# COMPACT_ATOMS: atom_id res chain seq x y z
N MET A 1 -5.41 11.92 27.37
CA MET A 1 -6.09 13.19 27.03
C MET A 1 -7.26 12.86 26.13
N GLU A 2 -8.44 13.42 26.38
CA GLU A 2 -9.58 13.21 25.49
C GLU A 2 -9.44 14.07 24.22
N LEU A 3 -9.45 13.43 23.06
CA LEU A 3 -9.35 14.02 21.74
C LEU A 3 -10.71 14.01 21.05
N ARG A 4 -11.04 15.10 20.38
CA ARG A 4 -12.26 15.29 19.59
C ARG A 4 -11.96 15.58 18.12
N VAL A 5 -12.61 14.85 17.21
CA VAL A 5 -12.58 15.12 15.77
C VAL A 5 -13.99 15.17 15.22
N CYS A 6 -14.27 16.12 14.34
CA CYS A 6 -15.61 16.39 13.82
C CYS A 6 -15.60 16.40 12.30
N MET A 7 -16.73 16.03 11.70
CA MET A 7 -16.92 16.11 10.26
C MET A 7 -16.65 17.53 9.74
N ASN A 8 -16.05 17.61 8.55
CA ASN A 8 -15.82 18.84 7.81
C ASN A 8 -16.01 18.60 6.30
N ASP A 9 -15.08 19.01 5.45
CA ASP A 9 -15.14 18.80 4.01
C ASP A 9 -15.13 17.31 3.64
N TRP A 10 -15.51 17.02 2.40
CA TRP A 10 -15.67 15.65 1.93
C TRP A 10 -14.39 14.81 2.04
N TYR A 11 -13.21 15.41 1.84
CA TYR A 11 -11.94 14.69 1.88
C TYR A 11 -11.50 14.41 3.32
N TYR A 12 -11.70 15.39 4.22
CA TYR A 12 -11.52 15.17 5.65
C TYR A 12 -12.47 14.09 6.19
N ASN A 13 -13.72 14.09 5.73
CA ASN A 13 -14.71 13.09 6.11
C ASN A 13 -14.31 11.68 5.64
N MET A 14 -13.70 11.54 4.46
CA MET A 14 -13.10 10.26 4.06
C MET A 14 -12.03 9.82 5.07
N GLY A 15 -11.13 10.72 5.47
CA GLY A 15 -10.16 10.45 6.54
C GLY A 15 -10.82 9.99 7.83
N LEU A 16 -11.84 10.72 8.29
CA LEU A 16 -12.57 10.40 9.51
C LEU A 16 -13.27 9.02 9.45
N VAL A 17 -13.91 8.69 8.33
CA VAL A 17 -14.53 7.37 8.11
C VAL A 17 -13.48 6.28 8.14
N GLY A 18 -12.33 6.47 7.48
CA GLY A 18 -11.24 5.50 7.51
C GLY A 18 -10.65 5.31 8.90
N PHE A 19 -10.54 6.39 9.68
CA PHE A 19 -10.07 6.33 11.06
C PHE A 19 -11.05 5.55 11.95
N ILE A 20 -12.36 5.83 11.84
CA ILE A 20 -13.41 5.09 12.54
C ILE A 20 -13.37 3.61 12.20
N ARG A 21 -13.23 3.24 10.92
CA ARG A 21 -13.11 1.84 10.50
C ARG A 21 -11.93 1.12 11.17
N VAL A 22 -10.81 1.81 11.36
CA VAL A 22 -9.66 1.24 12.08
C VAL A 22 -9.98 1.10 13.57
N LEU A 23 -10.60 2.10 14.20
CA LEU A 23 -11.03 2.00 15.60
C LEU A 23 -11.97 0.80 15.81
N ASP A 24 -13.00 0.68 14.98
CA ASP A 24 -13.98 -0.42 15.02
C ASP A 24 -13.30 -1.78 14.85
N LYS A 25 -12.44 -1.91 13.83
CA LYS A 25 -11.75 -3.17 13.52
C LYS A 25 -10.88 -3.68 14.67
N TYR A 26 -10.22 -2.78 15.39
CA TYR A 26 -9.35 -3.12 16.52
C TYR A 26 -10.02 -2.97 17.88
N ASN A 27 -11.36 -2.80 17.91
CA ASN A 27 -12.17 -2.64 19.13
C ASN A 27 -11.65 -1.53 20.06
N ILE A 28 -11.19 -0.43 19.47
CA ILE A 28 -10.68 0.73 20.21
C ILE A 28 -11.86 1.60 20.62
N PRO A 29 -12.05 1.88 21.92
CA PRO A 29 -13.22 2.61 22.39
C PRO A 29 -13.19 4.08 21.96
N TYR A 30 -14.32 4.56 21.47
CA TYR A 30 -14.60 5.96 21.21
C TYR A 30 -16.09 6.26 21.47
N LYS A 31 -16.43 7.51 21.75
CA LYS A 31 -17.82 7.96 21.87
C LYS A 31 -18.23 8.64 20.59
N LYS A 32 -19.42 8.30 20.09
CA LYS A 32 -20.02 8.93 18.92
C LYS A 32 -20.96 10.04 19.37
N GLU A 33 -20.76 11.22 18.81
CA GLU A 33 -21.66 12.36 18.89
C GLU A 33 -22.22 12.63 17.48
N GLU A 34 -23.19 13.55 17.36
CA GLU A 34 -23.93 13.76 16.10
C GLU A 34 -23.01 13.96 14.87
N ARG A 35 -21.97 14.79 15.00
CA ARG A 35 -21.01 15.09 13.92
C ARG A 35 -19.55 14.87 14.33
N CYS A 36 -19.31 14.27 15.47
CA CYS A 36 -17.98 14.13 16.04
C CYS A 36 -17.78 12.76 16.66
N ILE A 37 -16.52 12.39 16.86
CA ILE A 37 -16.13 11.34 17.78
C ILE A 37 -15.18 11.90 18.83
N THR A 38 -15.22 11.31 20.02
CA THR A 38 -14.26 11.57 21.09
C THR A 38 -13.60 10.27 21.54
N PHE A 39 -12.31 10.31 21.80
CA PHE A 39 -11.52 9.13 22.17
C PHE A 39 -10.32 9.54 23.03
N ASP A 40 -9.81 8.64 23.86
CA ASP A 40 -8.59 8.92 24.63
C ASP A 40 -7.34 8.80 23.74
N SER A 41 -6.35 9.68 23.96
CA SER A 41 -5.09 9.71 23.22
C SER A 41 -4.31 8.39 23.24
N SER A 42 -4.48 7.55 24.27
CA SER A 42 -3.90 6.19 24.32
C SER A 42 -4.33 5.29 23.16
N ALA A 43 -5.49 5.57 22.54
CA ALA A 43 -5.92 4.94 21.31
C ALA A 43 -4.86 5.03 20.20
N LEU A 44 -4.01 6.05 20.23
CA LEU A 44 -3.03 6.33 19.17
C LEU A 44 -1.71 5.55 19.31
N GLU A 45 -1.43 4.90 20.44
CA GLU A 45 -0.13 4.28 20.74
C GLU A 45 0.30 3.22 19.72
N ASN A 46 -0.64 2.35 19.34
CA ASN A 46 -0.44 1.27 18.36
C ASN A 46 -1.06 1.59 16.98
N MET A 47 -1.54 2.82 16.79
CA MET A 47 -2.24 3.24 15.59
C MET A 47 -1.43 3.07 14.29
N PRO A 48 -0.10 3.27 14.25
CA PRO A 48 0.68 2.93 13.06
C PRO A 48 0.50 1.48 12.62
N GLU A 49 0.56 0.53 13.55
CA GLU A 49 0.41 -0.89 13.24
C GLU A 49 -0.99 -1.21 12.72
N TYR A 50 -2.01 -0.68 13.38
CA TYR A 50 -3.41 -0.88 13.00
C TYR A 50 -3.73 -0.28 11.62
N TYR A 51 -3.22 0.92 11.35
CA TYR A 51 -3.41 1.59 10.08
C TYR A 51 -2.77 0.80 8.92
N PHE A 52 -1.49 0.43 9.03
CA PHE A 52 -0.80 -0.25 7.94
C PHE A 52 -1.26 -1.70 7.75
N SER A 53 -1.65 -2.40 8.82
CA SER A 53 -2.28 -3.72 8.72
C SER A 53 -3.64 -3.64 8.03
N SER A 54 -4.45 -2.62 8.34
CA SER A 54 -5.72 -2.40 7.62
C SER A 54 -5.51 -2.10 6.14
N LEU A 55 -4.48 -1.33 5.77
CA LEU A 55 -4.14 -1.11 4.37
C LEU A 55 -3.65 -2.38 3.68
N TYR A 56 -2.92 -3.23 4.38
CA TYR A 56 -2.45 -4.51 3.86
C TYR A 56 -3.63 -5.43 3.54
N GLU A 57 -4.56 -5.58 4.47
CA GLU A 57 -5.76 -6.41 4.29
C GLU A 57 -6.68 -5.85 3.20
N GLU A 58 -6.97 -4.54 3.21
CA GLU A 58 -7.89 -3.93 2.25
C GLU A 58 -7.35 -3.98 0.81
N TYR A 59 -6.05 -3.74 0.62
CA TYR A 59 -5.50 -3.53 -0.71
C TYR A 59 -4.54 -4.63 -1.19
N TYR A 60 -3.76 -5.23 -0.31
CA TYR A 60 -2.76 -6.23 -0.74
C TYR A 60 -3.31 -7.65 -0.76
N GLU A 61 -4.05 -8.07 0.27
CA GLU A 61 -4.56 -9.45 0.33
C GLU A 61 -5.43 -9.85 -0.87
N PRO A 62 -6.39 -9.01 -1.35
CA PRO A 62 -7.16 -9.36 -2.54
C PRO A 62 -6.29 -9.48 -3.79
N LEU A 63 -5.27 -8.63 -3.94
CA LEU A 63 -4.33 -8.67 -5.06
C LEU A 63 -3.43 -9.90 -4.99
N HIS A 64 -2.96 -10.27 -3.79
CA HIS A 64 -2.15 -11.46 -3.58
C HIS A 64 -2.96 -12.73 -3.87
N LYS A 65 -4.18 -12.83 -3.35
CA LYS A 65 -5.09 -13.95 -3.62
C LYS A 65 -5.31 -14.15 -5.12
N ARG A 66 -5.66 -13.10 -5.86
CA ARG A 66 -5.82 -13.17 -7.33
C ARG A 66 -4.57 -13.67 -8.04
N ARG A 67 -3.39 -13.25 -7.57
CA ARG A 67 -2.12 -13.68 -8.14
C ARG A 67 -1.89 -15.17 -7.90
N ILE A 68 -2.12 -15.64 -6.68
CA ILE A 68 -1.99 -17.06 -6.33
C ILE A 68 -3.00 -17.91 -7.10
N ASP A 69 -4.25 -17.45 -7.22
CA ASP A 69 -5.29 -18.13 -8.00
C ASP A 69 -4.90 -18.25 -9.48
N SER A 70 -4.30 -17.19 -10.05
CA SER A 70 -3.77 -17.22 -11.43
C SER A 70 -2.65 -18.25 -11.60
N ILE A 71 -1.76 -18.37 -10.60
CA ILE A 71 -0.68 -19.36 -10.61
C ILE A 71 -1.25 -20.78 -10.47
N ASN A 72 -2.22 -20.99 -9.57
CA ASN A 72 -2.88 -22.29 -9.40
C ASN A 72 -3.61 -22.72 -10.67
N LYS A 73 -4.30 -21.79 -11.36
CA LYS A 73 -4.94 -22.06 -12.65
C LYS A 73 -3.93 -22.48 -13.73
N LEU A 74 -2.76 -21.84 -13.75
CA LEU A 74 -1.65 -22.21 -14.63
C LEU A 74 -1.14 -23.63 -14.33
N LEU A 75 -0.88 -23.95 -13.06
CA LEU A 75 -0.43 -25.28 -12.63
C LEU A 75 -1.42 -26.37 -13.05
N LYS A 76 -2.71 -26.18 -12.73
CA LYS A 76 -3.77 -27.12 -13.10
C LYS A 76 -3.86 -27.34 -14.61
N THR A 77 -3.72 -26.28 -15.40
CA THR A 77 -3.74 -26.40 -16.87
C THR A 77 -2.58 -27.27 -17.37
N ILE A 78 -1.38 -27.13 -16.80
CA ILE A 78 -0.23 -27.96 -17.19
C ILE A 78 -0.47 -29.42 -16.80
N GLU A 79 -1.02 -29.68 -15.62
CA GLU A 79 -1.37 -31.02 -15.15
C GLU A 79 -2.44 -31.69 -16.02
N ASP A 80 -3.48 -30.95 -16.40
CA ASP A 80 -4.53 -31.44 -17.31
C ASP A 80 -3.95 -31.78 -18.69
N VAL A 81 -3.02 -30.98 -19.20
CA VAL A 81 -2.32 -31.25 -20.48
C VAL A 81 -1.49 -32.52 -20.41
N ILE A 82 -0.79 -32.76 -19.28
CA ILE A 82 -0.01 -33.99 -19.06
C ILE A 82 -0.93 -35.21 -18.94
N SER A 83 -1.95 -35.15 -18.08
CA SER A 83 -2.78 -36.29 -17.69
C SER A 83 -3.76 -36.71 -18.79
N LEU A 84 -4.39 -35.73 -19.44
CA LEU A 84 -5.41 -35.97 -20.47
C LEU A 84 -4.82 -36.02 -21.89
N LYS A 85 -3.50 -35.86 -22.04
CA LYS A 85 -2.81 -35.73 -23.34
C LYS A 85 -3.48 -34.72 -24.28
N LYS A 86 -4.01 -33.63 -23.72
CA LYS A 86 -4.68 -32.55 -24.47
C LYS A 86 -3.71 -31.81 -25.39
N ASP A 87 -4.26 -31.08 -26.35
CA ASP A 87 -3.46 -30.23 -27.24
C ASP A 87 -2.69 -29.13 -26.47
N LEU A 88 -1.45 -28.90 -26.88
CA LEU A 88 -0.57 -27.83 -26.39
C LEU A 88 -1.11 -26.43 -26.72
N GLY A 89 -2.12 -26.31 -27.57
CA GLY A 89 -2.82 -25.07 -27.87
C GLY A 89 -3.38 -24.38 -26.62
N GLU A 90 -4.01 -25.12 -25.70
CA GLU A 90 -4.52 -24.56 -24.43
C GLU A 90 -3.38 -24.02 -23.56
N LEU A 91 -2.28 -24.78 -23.46
CA LEU A 91 -1.09 -24.41 -22.71
C LEU A 91 -0.43 -23.13 -23.25
N LYS A 92 -0.32 -22.99 -24.57
CA LYS A 92 0.24 -21.77 -25.19
C LYS A 92 -0.64 -20.54 -24.99
N LYS A 93 -1.98 -20.70 -25.03
CA LYS A 93 -2.93 -19.62 -24.71
C LYS A 93 -2.76 -19.16 -23.27
N VAL A 94 -2.79 -20.07 -22.31
CA VAL A 94 -2.68 -19.73 -20.89
C VAL A 94 -1.31 -19.14 -20.55
N PHE A 95 -0.21 -19.60 -21.16
CA PHE A 95 1.10 -18.95 -20.97
C PHE A 95 1.21 -17.58 -21.64
N GLY A 96 0.50 -17.35 -22.74
CA GLY A 96 0.35 -16.05 -23.38
C GLY A 96 -0.49 -15.06 -22.57
N GLU A 97 -1.56 -15.56 -21.92
CA GLU A 97 -2.49 -14.77 -21.10
C GLU A 97 -1.97 -14.53 -19.68
N ALA A 98 -1.52 -15.57 -18.98
CA ALA A 98 -1.03 -15.53 -17.60
C ALA A 98 0.34 -14.85 -17.46
N LYS A 99 1.08 -14.69 -18.57
CA LYS A 99 2.43 -14.07 -18.68
C LYS A 99 3.32 -14.27 -17.44
N PRO A 100 3.57 -15.52 -16.99
CA PRO A 100 4.41 -15.79 -15.82
C PRO A 100 5.82 -15.21 -15.96
N LEU A 101 6.33 -15.12 -17.20
CA LEU A 101 7.60 -14.46 -17.50
C LEU A 101 7.59 -12.95 -17.20
N ASP A 102 6.46 -12.27 -17.36
CA ASP A 102 6.35 -10.83 -17.06
C ASP A 102 6.23 -10.57 -15.55
N LEU A 103 5.57 -11.48 -14.81
CA LEU A 103 5.59 -11.47 -13.34
C LEU A 103 7.04 -11.58 -12.83
N ILE A 104 7.81 -12.52 -13.38
CA ILE A 104 9.22 -12.71 -13.01
C ILE A 104 10.07 -11.49 -13.41
N LYS A 105 9.85 -10.89 -14.59
CA LYS A 105 10.59 -9.68 -15.01
C LYS A 105 10.37 -8.52 -14.04
N LYS A 106 9.11 -8.23 -13.67
CA LYS A 106 8.77 -7.15 -12.74
C LYS A 106 9.44 -7.34 -11.37
N MET A 107 9.46 -8.58 -10.88
CA MET A 107 10.19 -8.93 -9.65
C MET A 107 11.71 -8.74 -9.80
N ASP A 108 12.29 -9.32 -10.83
CA ASP A 108 13.74 -9.31 -11.04
C ASP A 108 14.29 -7.88 -11.16
N GLU A 109 13.59 -7.00 -11.88
CA GLU A 109 13.92 -5.57 -11.97
C GLU A 109 13.86 -4.83 -10.63
N GLN A 110 12.95 -5.25 -9.76
CA GLN A 110 12.76 -4.68 -8.42
C GLN A 110 13.87 -5.12 -7.46
N TYR A 111 14.24 -6.40 -7.50
CA TYR A 111 15.18 -7.02 -6.56
C TYR A 111 16.65 -6.84 -6.95
N LYS A 112 16.96 -6.67 -8.25
CA LYS A 112 18.32 -6.39 -8.74
C LYS A 112 18.97 -5.14 -8.15
N ARG A 113 18.19 -4.20 -7.65
CA ARG A 113 18.67 -2.89 -7.17
C ARG A 113 19.25 -2.93 -5.76
N LYS A 114 19.11 -4.03 -5.01
CA LYS A 114 19.57 -4.17 -3.62
C LYS A 114 20.32 -5.48 -3.41
N THR A 115 21.49 -5.39 -2.79
CA THR A 115 22.39 -6.52 -2.47
C THR A 115 21.69 -7.61 -1.66
N GLU A 116 20.79 -7.22 -0.76
CA GLU A 116 19.99 -8.12 0.09
C GLU A 116 19.14 -9.12 -0.72
N TYR A 117 18.70 -8.76 -1.93
CA TYR A 117 17.83 -9.61 -2.76
C TYR A 117 18.55 -10.28 -3.93
N LYS A 118 19.90 -10.29 -3.93
CA LYS A 118 20.68 -10.88 -5.02
C LYS A 118 20.41 -12.38 -5.18
N HIS A 119 20.27 -13.10 -4.07
CA HIS A 119 19.94 -14.53 -4.05
C HIS A 119 18.57 -14.82 -4.70
N LEU A 120 17.58 -13.95 -4.45
CA LEU A 120 16.25 -14.02 -5.08
C LEU A 120 16.32 -13.75 -6.58
N SER A 121 17.12 -12.78 -7.03
CA SER A 121 17.31 -12.51 -8.46
C SER A 121 17.93 -13.71 -9.19
N GLU A 122 18.91 -14.38 -8.58
CA GLU A 122 19.51 -15.60 -9.12
C GLU A 122 18.49 -16.74 -9.20
N GLU A 123 17.69 -16.96 -8.16
CA GLU A 123 16.63 -17.96 -8.15
C GLU A 123 15.54 -17.67 -9.21
N LEU A 124 15.09 -16.42 -9.31
CA LEU A 124 14.15 -15.97 -10.33
C LEU A 124 14.70 -16.16 -11.75
N SER A 125 16.01 -15.97 -11.95
CA SER A 125 16.65 -16.20 -13.24
C SER A 125 16.62 -17.68 -13.64
N LYS A 126 16.83 -18.60 -12.69
CA LYS A 126 16.75 -20.06 -12.89
C LYS A 126 15.33 -20.48 -13.23
N ILE A 127 14.34 -19.99 -12.46
CA ILE A 127 12.91 -20.23 -12.71
C ILE A 127 12.51 -19.73 -14.11
N LYS A 128 12.89 -18.49 -14.46
CA LYS A 128 12.63 -17.89 -15.79
C LYS A 128 13.21 -18.74 -16.92
N LYS A 129 14.46 -19.16 -16.78
CA LYS A 129 15.14 -20.02 -17.77
C LYS A 129 14.40 -21.35 -17.93
N ASN A 130 13.89 -21.92 -16.85
CA ASN A 130 13.15 -23.18 -16.93
C ASN A 130 11.78 -23.01 -17.58
N ILE A 131 10.99 -22.02 -17.15
CA ILE A 131 9.67 -21.72 -17.71
C ILE A 131 9.75 -21.43 -19.22
N SER A 132 10.78 -20.71 -19.68
CA SER A 132 10.92 -20.39 -21.11
C SER A 132 11.12 -21.62 -22.02
N LYS A 133 11.49 -22.79 -21.46
CA LYS A 133 11.60 -24.05 -22.23
C LYS A 133 10.26 -24.50 -22.79
N ILE A 134 9.14 -24.01 -22.27
CA ILE A 134 7.80 -24.35 -22.74
C ILE A 134 7.60 -24.06 -24.23
N ASN A 135 8.23 -23.00 -24.74
CA ASN A 135 8.17 -22.60 -26.14
C ASN A 135 8.79 -23.64 -27.09
N LYS A 136 9.63 -24.54 -26.56
CA LYS A 136 10.30 -25.59 -27.34
C LYS A 136 9.48 -26.89 -27.40
N ILE A 137 8.37 -26.98 -26.67
CA ILE A 137 7.52 -28.17 -26.64
C ILE A 137 6.55 -28.12 -27.82
N LYS A 138 6.70 -29.08 -28.74
CA LYS A 138 5.89 -29.19 -29.97
C LYS A 138 4.86 -30.32 -29.92
N LYS A 139 5.15 -31.38 -29.18
CA LYS A 139 4.28 -32.55 -28.99
C LYS A 139 4.41 -33.07 -27.56
N ILE A 140 3.41 -33.83 -27.11
CA ILE A 140 3.46 -34.49 -25.81
C ILE A 140 4.02 -35.89 -26.00
N ASP A 141 5.22 -36.10 -25.46
CA ASP A 141 5.92 -37.38 -25.36
C ASP A 141 6.53 -37.51 -23.96
N GLU A 142 7.17 -38.64 -23.64
CA GLU A 142 7.78 -38.88 -22.32
C GLU A 142 8.80 -37.79 -21.94
N ASN A 143 9.64 -37.37 -22.89
CA ASN A 143 10.64 -36.32 -22.67
C ASN A 143 10.00 -34.95 -22.41
N SER A 144 8.95 -34.62 -23.14
CA SER A 144 8.21 -33.36 -22.98
C SER A 144 7.41 -33.36 -21.67
N THR A 145 6.91 -34.51 -21.25
CA THR A 145 6.26 -34.70 -19.94
C THR A 145 7.23 -34.44 -18.80
N LEU A 146 8.46 -34.96 -18.87
CA LEU A 146 9.51 -34.67 -17.89
C LEU A 146 9.85 -33.17 -17.84
N LYS A 147 9.91 -32.50 -19.00
CA LYS A 147 10.12 -31.04 -19.07
C LYS A 147 8.98 -30.25 -18.44
N LEU A 148 7.73 -30.64 -18.70
CA LEU A 148 6.55 -29.99 -18.11
C LEU A 148 6.51 -30.18 -16.59
N ARG A 149 6.85 -31.37 -16.07
CA ARG A 149 6.98 -31.60 -14.62
C ARG A 149 8.06 -30.70 -14.00
N SER A 150 9.20 -30.55 -14.66
CA SER A 150 10.24 -29.62 -14.18
C SER A 150 9.75 -28.16 -14.17
N ILE A 151 8.93 -27.76 -15.15
CA ILE A 151 8.30 -26.43 -15.20
C ILE A 151 7.30 -26.25 -14.05
N ILE A 152 6.46 -27.26 -13.75
CA ILE A 152 5.56 -27.27 -12.59
C ILE A 152 6.34 -26.97 -11.31
N THR A 153 7.42 -27.72 -11.03
CA THR A 153 8.25 -27.49 -9.85
C THR A 153 8.81 -26.06 -9.77
N SER A 154 9.15 -25.45 -10.91
CA SER A 154 9.62 -24.06 -10.94
C SER A 154 8.51 -23.04 -10.69
N ILE A 155 7.28 -23.33 -11.12
CA ILE A 155 6.11 -22.48 -10.88
C ILE A 155 5.63 -22.62 -9.43
N GLU A 156 5.64 -23.82 -8.87
CA GLU A 156 5.40 -24.04 -7.43
C GLU A 156 6.42 -23.28 -6.59
N ARG A 157 7.70 -23.37 -6.95
CA ARG A 157 8.74 -22.60 -6.26
C ARG A 157 8.50 -21.09 -6.36
N LEU A 158 8.05 -20.59 -7.51
CA LEU A 158 7.67 -19.20 -7.69
C LEU A 158 6.49 -18.80 -6.79
N LYS A 159 5.49 -19.68 -6.67
CA LYS A 159 4.35 -19.50 -5.77
C LYS A 159 4.81 -19.37 -4.32
N ASP A 160 5.67 -20.26 -3.85
CA ASP A 160 6.21 -20.22 -2.49
C ASP A 160 6.97 -18.91 -2.21
N LEU A 161 7.76 -18.44 -3.18
CA LEU A 161 8.43 -17.16 -3.07
C LEU A 161 7.43 -16.00 -2.91
N PHE A 162 6.37 -15.97 -3.72
CA PHE A 162 5.30 -14.97 -3.59
C PHE A 162 4.52 -15.10 -2.28
N ASP A 163 4.47 -16.30 -1.70
CA ASP A 163 3.74 -16.54 -0.46
C ASP A 163 4.58 -16.32 0.80
N SER A 164 5.89 -16.10 0.66
CA SER A 164 6.75 -15.76 1.79
C SER A 164 6.46 -14.36 2.36
N ASP A 165 6.39 -14.25 3.68
CA ASP A 165 6.07 -13.00 4.39
C ASP A 165 7.01 -11.86 4.01
N TYR A 166 8.29 -12.16 3.85
CA TYR A 166 9.30 -11.20 3.43
C TYR A 166 9.00 -10.57 2.05
N ILE A 167 8.61 -11.39 1.07
CA ILE A 167 8.24 -10.90 -0.26
C ILE A 167 6.90 -10.18 -0.22
N LYS A 168 5.93 -10.67 0.57
CA LYS A 168 4.64 -10.01 0.76
C LYS A 168 4.80 -8.61 1.31
N GLU A 169 5.50 -8.47 2.43
CA GLU A 169 5.77 -7.18 3.07
C GLU A 169 6.48 -6.23 2.11
N ARG A 170 7.54 -6.72 1.44
CA ARG A 170 8.31 -5.91 0.51
C ARG A 170 7.47 -5.44 -0.67
N PHE A 171 6.65 -6.32 -1.24
CA PHE A 171 5.77 -5.98 -2.36
C PHE A 171 4.69 -4.99 -1.92
N PHE A 172 4.03 -5.24 -0.78
CA PHE A 172 3.06 -4.32 -0.21
C PHE A 172 3.66 -2.93 -0.06
N TYR A 173 4.78 -2.80 0.62
CA TYR A 173 5.42 -1.52 0.89
C TYR A 173 5.78 -0.75 -0.39
N THR A 174 6.44 -1.41 -1.35
CA THR A 174 7.02 -0.72 -2.50
C THR A 174 6.08 -0.50 -3.68
N ASN A 175 5.08 -1.37 -3.85
CA ASN A 175 4.19 -1.37 -5.03
C ASN A 175 2.74 -1.04 -4.70
N VAL A 176 2.24 -1.43 -3.53
CA VAL A 176 0.83 -1.23 -3.17
C VAL A 176 0.71 0.04 -2.35
N LEU A 177 1.36 0.10 -1.18
CA LEU A 177 1.31 1.23 -0.27
C LEU A 177 1.73 2.53 -0.95
N ARG A 178 2.85 2.52 -1.69
CA ARG A 178 3.30 3.70 -2.44
C ARG A 178 2.26 4.15 -3.47
N VAL A 179 1.64 3.22 -4.21
CA VAL A 179 0.67 3.58 -5.25
C VAL A 179 -0.59 4.17 -4.63
N ILE A 180 -1.10 3.54 -3.57
CA ILE A 180 -2.27 4.04 -2.84
C ILE A 180 -1.97 5.44 -2.31
N LEU A 181 -0.93 5.59 -1.48
CA LEU A 181 -0.64 6.84 -0.82
C LEU A 181 -0.23 7.93 -1.82
N SER A 182 0.68 7.64 -2.76
CA SER A 182 1.21 8.66 -3.67
C SER A 182 0.30 8.96 -4.85
N ASN A 183 -0.17 7.94 -5.57
CA ASN A 183 -0.88 8.18 -6.84
C ASN A 183 -2.34 8.55 -6.60
N ASN A 184 -2.97 7.99 -5.57
CA ASN A 184 -4.43 8.10 -5.40
C ASN A 184 -4.84 9.18 -4.39
N PHE A 185 -4.03 9.46 -3.36
CA PHE A 185 -4.46 10.33 -2.25
C PHE A 185 -3.60 11.57 -2.01
N PHE A 186 -2.28 11.43 -1.95
CA PHE A 186 -1.42 12.49 -1.39
C PHE A 186 -0.38 13.05 -2.37
N GLY A 187 -0.23 12.49 -3.57
CA GLY A 187 0.79 12.95 -4.52
C GLY A 187 2.21 12.56 -4.13
N GLN A 188 3.20 13.21 -4.76
CA GLN A 188 4.62 12.98 -4.50
C GLN A 188 5.14 13.82 -3.32
N VAL A 189 4.53 13.69 -2.15
CA VAL A 189 5.04 14.34 -0.92
C VAL A 189 6.42 13.79 -0.56
N ALA A 190 7.26 14.60 0.10
CA ALA A 190 8.63 14.20 0.41
C ALA A 190 8.71 12.91 1.28
N PHE A 191 7.71 12.68 2.13
CA PHE A 191 7.55 11.43 2.90
C PHE A 191 7.23 10.21 2.02
N LEU A 192 6.61 10.41 0.85
CA LEU A 192 6.24 9.39 -0.14
C LEU A 192 7.20 9.29 -1.34
N ASN A 193 8.38 9.91 -1.24
CA ASN A 193 9.36 9.91 -2.33
C ASN A 193 9.81 8.49 -2.70
N ARG A 194 9.78 8.18 -4.00
CA ARG A 194 10.17 6.87 -4.57
C ARG A 194 11.56 6.40 -4.08
N ARG A 195 12.53 7.30 -3.88
CA ARG A 195 13.88 6.93 -3.40
C ARG A 195 13.85 6.40 -1.97
N LEU A 196 13.00 6.97 -1.11
CA LEU A 196 12.84 6.52 0.28
C LEU A 196 12.19 5.13 0.32
N PHE A 197 11.14 4.92 -0.46
CA PHE A 197 10.47 3.61 -0.59
C PHE A 197 11.38 2.52 -1.15
N ALA A 198 12.26 2.86 -2.09
CA ALA A 198 13.23 1.90 -2.62
C ALA A 198 14.23 1.46 -1.56
N ASN A 199 14.69 2.38 -0.70
CA ASN A 199 15.85 2.14 0.16
C ASN A 199 15.50 1.69 1.58
N ARG A 200 14.31 1.99 2.09
CA ARG A 200 13.90 1.64 3.45
C ARG A 200 13.06 0.35 3.53
N SER A 201 12.90 -0.17 4.73
CA SER A 201 11.98 -1.23 5.13
C SER A 201 10.60 -0.65 5.51
N LEU A 202 9.59 -1.52 5.60
CA LEU A 202 8.28 -1.11 6.10
C LEU A 202 8.37 -0.66 7.56
N LYS A 203 9.16 -1.35 8.39
CA LYS A 203 9.39 -0.98 9.79
C LYS A 203 9.90 0.44 9.96
N GLU A 204 10.99 0.81 9.26
CA GLU A 204 11.53 2.17 9.30
C GLU A 204 10.51 3.22 8.82
N PHE A 205 9.62 2.84 7.91
CA PHE A 205 8.55 3.71 7.44
C PHE A 205 7.47 3.91 8.52
N LYS A 206 7.07 2.85 9.22
CA LYS A 206 6.13 2.92 10.36
C LYS A 206 6.68 3.78 11.49
N GLU A 207 7.96 3.62 11.83
CA GLU A 207 8.64 4.42 12.85
C GLU A 207 8.65 5.91 12.48
N ARG A 208 8.96 6.21 11.21
CA ARG A 208 8.90 7.59 10.73
C ARG A 208 7.47 8.14 10.73
N TYR A 209 6.49 7.35 10.31
CA TYR A 209 5.08 7.75 10.36
C TYR A 209 4.65 8.07 11.80
N LYS A 210 5.04 7.23 12.76
CA LYS A 210 4.78 7.45 14.19
C LYS A 210 5.36 8.79 14.64
N LYS A 211 6.62 9.03 14.33
CA LYS A 211 7.31 10.28 14.68
C LYS A 211 6.69 11.53 14.03
N ASP A 212 6.37 11.44 12.74
CA ASP A 212 5.95 12.61 11.96
C ASP A 212 4.44 12.92 12.15
N TYR A 213 3.60 11.93 12.51
CA TYR A 213 2.13 12.08 12.52
C TYR A 213 1.41 11.63 13.80
N ILE A 214 2.02 10.79 14.65
CA ILE A 214 1.39 10.32 15.90
C ILE A 214 1.94 11.05 17.11
N GLU A 215 3.26 11.09 17.28
CA GLU A 215 3.91 11.77 18.41
C GLU A 215 3.50 13.25 18.54
N PRO A 216 3.33 14.03 17.45
CA PRO A 216 2.86 15.40 17.56
C PRO A 216 1.42 15.53 18.07
N VAL A 217 0.59 14.49 17.96
CA VAL A 217 -0.78 14.45 18.50
C VAL A 217 -0.78 14.07 19.99
N LEU A 218 0.17 13.24 20.40
CA LEU A 218 0.31 12.80 21.80
C LEU A 218 0.90 13.89 22.71
N ASP A 219 1.65 14.84 22.16
CA ASP A 219 2.17 15.99 22.90
C ASP A 219 1.12 17.10 22.97
N GLU A 220 0.49 17.28 24.15
CA GLU A 220 -0.59 18.25 24.37
C GLU A 220 -0.20 19.69 24.01
N ARG A 221 1.09 20.05 24.12
CA ARG A 221 1.61 21.39 23.79
C ARG A 221 1.43 21.73 22.30
N ASN A 222 1.32 20.71 21.46
CA ASN A 222 1.08 20.88 20.02
C ASN A 222 -0.40 21.01 19.66
N LEU A 223 -1.30 20.76 20.61
CA LEU A 223 -2.75 20.77 20.38
C LEU A 223 -3.46 21.92 21.10
N ILE A 224 -2.96 22.38 22.25
CA ILE A 224 -3.58 23.45 23.02
C ILE A 224 -3.15 24.82 22.46
N PRO A 225 -4.08 25.67 21.94
CA PRO A 225 -3.74 27.00 21.45
C PRO A 225 -3.34 27.95 22.60
N ASP A 226 -2.25 28.69 22.42
CA ASP A 226 -1.92 29.89 23.21
C ASP A 226 -2.41 31.18 22.52
N GLU A 227 -2.33 32.34 23.20
CA GLU A 227 -2.82 33.63 22.66
C GLU A 227 -2.19 34.03 21.31
N LYS A 228 -0.98 33.55 21.02
CA LYS A 228 -0.24 33.86 19.79
C LYS A 228 -0.40 32.79 18.71
N SER A 229 -0.99 31.64 19.07
CA SER A 229 -1.13 30.50 18.19
C SER A 229 -2.31 30.66 17.24
N LEU A 230 -2.06 30.30 15.99
CA LEU A 230 -3.13 30.15 15.02
C LEU A 230 -3.94 28.89 15.32
N LYS A 231 -5.27 28.98 15.16
CA LYS A 231 -6.16 27.83 15.25
C LYS A 231 -6.20 27.07 13.93
N CYS A 232 -6.39 25.76 14.02
CA CYS A 232 -6.55 24.92 12.85
C CYS A 232 -7.76 25.34 12.01
N SER A 233 -7.57 25.51 10.70
CA SER A 233 -8.64 25.85 9.75
C SER A 233 -9.64 24.72 9.52
N VAL A 234 -9.29 23.48 9.86
CA VAL A 234 -10.18 22.32 9.70
C VAL A 234 -11.10 22.18 10.92
N CYS A 235 -10.55 22.02 12.12
CA CYS A 235 -11.41 21.79 13.29
C CYS A 235 -11.77 23.07 14.06
N GLY A 236 -11.03 24.17 13.89
CA GLY A 236 -11.20 25.40 14.68
C GLY A 236 -10.84 25.29 16.16
N MET A 237 -10.49 24.09 16.66
CA MET A 237 -10.30 23.81 18.09
C MET A 237 -8.82 23.80 18.51
N TYR A 238 -7.96 23.08 17.78
CA TYR A 238 -6.58 22.84 18.18
C TYR A 238 -5.59 23.84 17.59
N LYS A 239 -4.43 23.97 18.25
CA LYS A 239 -3.27 24.72 17.80
C LYS A 239 -2.82 24.21 16.43
N ALA A 240 -2.64 25.14 15.50
CA ALA A 240 -2.01 24.84 14.23
C ALA A 240 -0.52 24.57 14.44
N GLY A 241 0.05 23.63 13.69
CA GLY A 241 1.48 23.33 13.81
C GLY A 241 2.37 24.54 13.52
N GLU A 242 3.48 24.66 14.26
CA GLU A 242 4.41 25.80 14.22
C GLU A 242 5.12 25.98 12.86
N ASN A 243 5.19 24.90 12.06
CA ASN A 243 5.55 24.98 10.65
C ASN A 243 4.36 25.52 9.83
N LEU A 244 4.10 26.80 10.05
CA LEU A 244 3.02 27.64 9.52
C LEU A 244 3.17 27.96 8.03
N ASN A 245 3.47 26.97 7.20
CA ASN A 245 3.31 27.14 5.77
C ASN A 245 2.39 26.07 5.20
N LEU A 246 1.45 26.53 4.39
CA LEU A 246 0.85 25.74 3.30
C LEU A 246 1.90 25.10 2.35
N SER A 247 3.18 25.41 2.56
CA SER A 247 4.35 24.82 1.94
C SER A 247 5.01 23.74 2.79
N GLU A 248 4.31 23.10 3.71
CA GLU A 248 4.69 21.72 4.00
C GLU A 248 4.29 20.90 2.78
N GLU A 249 5.32 20.38 2.12
CA GLU A 249 5.32 19.44 0.99
C GLU A 249 4.58 18.12 1.30
N HIS A 250 3.57 18.12 2.19
CA HIS A 250 3.24 16.98 3.03
C HIS A 250 1.77 16.60 3.17
N LEU A 251 0.77 17.44 2.90
CA LEU A 251 -0.61 16.94 2.70
C LEU A 251 -1.53 18.04 2.15
N LEU A 252 -1.57 18.14 0.83
CA LEU A 252 -2.75 18.60 0.14
C LEU A 252 -3.07 17.49 -0.88
N PRO A 253 -4.29 16.95 -0.92
CA PRO A 253 -4.74 16.18 -2.09
C PRO A 253 -4.68 16.98 -3.41
N VAL A 254 -4.30 18.26 -3.34
CA VAL A 254 -4.26 19.21 -4.44
C VAL A 254 -2.82 19.61 -4.87
N GLY A 255 -1.77 19.04 -4.27
CA GLY A 255 -0.39 19.15 -4.78
C GLY A 255 0.08 20.58 -5.11
N VAL A 256 0.21 21.43 -4.11
CA VAL A 256 0.47 22.86 -4.33
C VAL A 256 1.93 23.18 -4.05
N SER A 257 2.60 23.78 -5.04
CA SER A 257 3.89 24.44 -4.82
C SER A 257 3.66 25.90 -4.43
N LYS A 258 4.62 26.49 -3.70
CA LYS A 258 4.63 27.91 -3.30
C LYS A 258 4.39 28.92 -4.45
N VAL A 259 4.49 28.48 -5.70
CA VAL A 259 4.44 29.32 -6.91
C VAL A 259 3.00 29.51 -7.42
N LEU A 260 2.02 28.72 -6.96
CA LEU A 260 0.66 28.67 -7.52
C LEU A 260 -0.38 29.49 -6.73
N ILE A 261 -0.07 30.75 -6.42
CA ILE A 261 -0.91 31.70 -5.66
C ILE A 261 -2.32 31.85 -6.26
N ASN A 262 -2.45 31.74 -7.58
CA ASN A 262 -3.69 31.97 -8.31
C ASN A 262 -4.74 30.86 -8.13
N GLN A 263 -4.36 29.68 -7.61
CA GLN A 263 -5.29 28.55 -7.42
C GLN A 263 -6.10 28.63 -6.13
N TYR A 264 -5.70 29.48 -5.18
CA TYR A 264 -6.34 29.62 -3.87
C TYR A 264 -6.95 31.00 -3.64
N TRP A 265 -7.31 31.71 -4.71
CA TRP A 265 -7.98 33.01 -4.61
C TRP A 265 -7.20 33.97 -3.68
N SER A 266 -5.87 33.95 -3.80
CA SER A 266 -4.92 34.75 -3.01
C SER A 266 -4.81 34.37 -1.52
N LYS A 267 -5.35 33.22 -1.08
CA LYS A 267 -5.12 32.69 0.27
C LYS A 267 -3.87 31.82 0.29
N ASN A 268 -2.77 32.39 0.80
CA ASN A 268 -1.46 31.73 0.88
C ASN A 268 -1.28 30.84 2.12
N PHE A 269 -2.31 30.68 2.96
CA PHE A 269 -2.14 30.00 4.25
C PHE A 269 -3.42 29.31 4.79
N TYR A 270 -3.29 28.03 5.15
CA TYR A 270 -4.32 27.13 5.70
C TYR A 270 -3.65 26.32 6.83
N PRO A 271 -3.65 26.86 8.05
CA PRO A 271 -3.07 26.20 9.22
C PRO A 271 -3.81 24.90 9.55
N MET A 272 -3.10 23.79 9.72
CA MET A 272 -3.69 22.52 10.16
C MET A 272 -2.99 21.98 11.41
N CYS A 273 -3.77 21.49 12.38
CA CYS A 273 -3.23 20.83 13.57
C CYS A 273 -2.76 19.41 13.27
N ALA A 274 -1.90 18.87 14.14
CA ALA A 274 -1.39 17.50 14.02
C ALA A 274 -2.52 16.46 13.93
N LEU A 275 -3.58 16.61 14.74
CA LEU A 275 -4.69 15.65 14.77
C LEU A 275 -5.45 15.61 13.44
N CYS A 276 -5.73 16.77 12.84
CA CYS A 276 -6.42 16.80 11.54
C CYS A 276 -5.52 16.25 10.42
N LYS A 277 -4.21 16.53 10.45
CA LYS A 277 -3.26 15.94 9.50
C LYS A 277 -3.24 14.42 9.61
N MET A 278 -3.20 13.89 10.83
CA MET A 278 -3.25 12.45 11.09
C MET A 278 -4.53 11.82 10.53
N VAL A 279 -5.70 12.39 10.81
CA VAL A 279 -6.99 11.87 10.31
C VAL A 279 -7.01 11.80 8.78
N LEU A 280 -6.43 12.77 8.08
CA LEU A 280 -6.37 12.74 6.62
C LEU A 280 -5.57 11.56 6.05
N PHE A 281 -4.59 11.02 6.79
CA PHE A 281 -3.90 9.81 6.35
C PHE A 281 -4.82 8.60 6.23
N PHE A 282 -5.92 8.58 6.96
CA PHE A 282 -6.88 7.46 6.90
C PHE A 282 -7.82 7.53 5.70
N ALA A 283 -7.72 8.56 4.84
CA ALA A 283 -8.57 8.70 3.67
C ALA A 283 -8.61 7.46 2.75
N PRO A 284 -7.50 6.71 2.52
CA PRO A 284 -7.56 5.46 1.76
C PRO A 284 -8.49 4.41 2.39
N LEU A 285 -8.52 4.30 3.71
CA LEU A 285 -9.40 3.35 4.38
C LEU A 285 -10.85 3.84 4.45
N GLY A 286 -11.11 5.11 4.15
CA GLY A 286 -12.45 5.70 4.15
C GLY A 286 -13.19 5.61 2.82
N VAL A 287 -12.50 5.31 1.72
CA VAL A 287 -13.14 5.08 0.42
C VAL A 287 -13.71 3.67 0.32
N LEU A 288 -14.70 3.49 -0.54
CA LEU A 288 -15.10 2.17 -1.01
C LEU A 288 -14.20 1.81 -2.19
N TYR A 289 -13.36 0.79 -2.03
CA TYR A 289 -12.53 0.29 -3.12
C TYR A 289 -13.35 -0.69 -3.99
N TYR A 290 -13.84 -0.22 -5.13
CA TYR A 290 -14.38 -1.12 -6.16
C TYR A 290 -13.21 -1.66 -6.99
N SER A 291 -12.78 -2.88 -6.69
CA SER A 291 -11.91 -3.61 -7.61
C SER A 291 -12.79 -4.27 -8.67
N GLU A 292 -12.86 -3.69 -9.88
CA GLU A 292 -13.53 -4.37 -10.99
C GLU A 292 -12.88 -5.74 -11.24
N HIS A 293 -13.75 -6.74 -11.39
CA HIS A 293 -13.41 -8.07 -11.86
C HIS A 293 -13.13 -7.97 -13.37
N VAL A 294 -11.86 -7.85 -13.76
CA VAL A 294 -11.41 -8.00 -15.14
C VAL A 294 -10.47 -9.20 -15.24
#